data_AF-A0A948VXM6-F1
#
_entry.id   AF-A0A948VXM6-F1
#
_cell.length_a   1.000
_cell.length_b   1.000
_cell.length_c   1.000
_cell.angle_alpha   90.00
_cell.angle_beta   90.00
_cell.angle_gamma   90.00
#
_symmetry.space_group_name_H-M   'P 1'
#
loop_
_entity.id
_entity.type
_entity.pdbx_description
1 polymer ?
#
loop_
_entity_poly.entity_id
_entity_poly.type
_entity_poly.pdbx_seq_one_letter_code
_entity_poly.pdbx_strand_id
1 'polypeptide(L)'
;MVKELEEYRHNIWNCFRDSMCKHVFTWHLRSGDYDDICPTLARYKFDCYAAQGKYGDIARALLEGELEWSDKILEIIYQDPICGACSYTCGRIFEGQPADVIQAMRAKAIREGQTPPAGFKEFLEGQKEYLNPFRKKDAERINWIKGLPTALAREIGASGNGTKTKNLLYVGCFPLREPSAEKMAQDAVTTLIKAGVDVGVLGENERCCGNPSLRMGDKDQFTAFAKDNIKMFNDMGIE
;
A
#
# COMPACT_ATOMS: atom_id res chain seq x y z
N MET A 1 -7.34 -10.55 3.74
CA MET A 1 -6.04 -11.15 3.38
C MET A 1 -5.90 -11.08 1.87
N VAL A 2 -4.72 -10.81 1.32
CA VAL A 2 -4.52 -10.81 -0.14
C VAL A 2 -4.64 -12.26 -0.62
N LYS A 3 -5.55 -12.50 -1.56
CA LYS A 3 -5.76 -13.82 -2.17
C LYS A 3 -4.52 -14.32 -2.89
N GLU A 4 -4.41 -15.63 -3.07
CA GLU A 4 -3.41 -16.24 -3.93
C GLU A 4 -3.72 -16.05 -5.41
N LEU A 5 -2.70 -16.16 -6.25
CA LEU A 5 -2.84 -15.93 -7.69
C LEU A 5 -3.83 -16.93 -8.29
N GLU A 6 -3.80 -18.17 -7.79
CA GLU A 6 -4.65 -19.28 -8.19
C GLU A 6 -6.13 -19.00 -7.93
N GLU A 7 -6.46 -18.21 -6.90
CA GLU A 7 -7.84 -17.79 -6.60
C GLU A 7 -8.38 -16.81 -7.65
N TYR A 8 -7.52 -16.15 -8.42
CA TYR A 8 -7.91 -15.26 -9.52
C TYR A 8 -7.96 -15.95 -10.89
N ARG A 9 -7.78 -17.28 -10.96
CA ARG A 9 -7.75 -18.03 -12.22
C ARG A 9 -8.95 -17.71 -13.11
N HIS A 10 -10.16 -17.64 -12.55
CA HIS A 10 -11.37 -17.30 -13.32
C HIS A 10 -11.24 -15.91 -13.97
N ASN A 11 -10.88 -14.88 -13.21
CA ASN A 11 -10.73 -13.52 -13.73
C ASN A 11 -9.66 -13.47 -14.82
N ILE A 12 -8.47 -14.04 -14.55
CA ILE A 12 -7.31 -14.03 -15.45
C ILE A 12 -7.66 -14.67 -16.80
N TRP A 13 -8.31 -15.84 -16.80
CA TRP A 13 -8.71 -16.53 -18.03
C TRP A 13 -9.78 -15.79 -18.83
N ASN A 14 -10.63 -15.02 -18.15
CA ASN A 14 -11.68 -14.23 -18.79
C ASN A 14 -11.23 -12.83 -19.22
N CYS A 15 -9.92 -12.55 -19.23
CA CYS A 15 -9.41 -11.31 -19.82
C CYS A 15 -9.67 -11.29 -21.35
N PHE A 16 -10.54 -10.38 -21.79
CA PHE A 16 -10.89 -10.22 -23.21
C PHE A 16 -9.78 -9.61 -24.08
N ARG A 17 -8.72 -9.07 -23.47
CA ARG A 17 -7.63 -8.35 -24.17
C ARG A 17 -8.17 -7.20 -25.05
N ASP A 18 -9.21 -6.54 -24.56
CA ASP A 18 -9.91 -5.43 -25.21
C ASP A 18 -9.16 -4.09 -25.14
N SER A 19 -8.00 -4.05 -24.48
CA SER A 19 -7.21 -2.85 -24.19
C SER A 19 -7.90 -1.77 -23.36
N MET A 20 -9.12 -1.96 -22.86
CA MET A 20 -9.84 -0.92 -22.11
C MET A 20 -9.12 -0.52 -20.83
N CYS A 21 -8.40 -1.45 -20.20
CA CYS A 21 -7.58 -1.19 -19.01
C CYS A 21 -6.41 -0.20 -19.23
N LYS A 22 -6.11 0.15 -20.48
CA LYS A 22 -5.04 1.08 -20.86
C LYS A 22 -5.52 2.53 -20.91
N HIS A 23 -6.84 2.72 -21.04
CA HIS A 23 -7.47 3.99 -21.38
C HIS A 23 -8.49 4.42 -20.33
N VAL A 24 -8.81 5.71 -20.32
CA VAL A 24 -9.98 6.21 -19.60
C VAL A 24 -11.23 5.54 -20.18
N PHE A 25 -12.13 5.12 -19.31
CA PHE A 25 -13.36 4.47 -19.74
C PHE A 25 -14.11 5.36 -20.73
N THR A 26 -14.33 4.88 -21.96
CA THR A 26 -14.77 5.65 -23.14
C THR A 26 -15.98 6.56 -22.87
N TRP A 27 -16.94 6.11 -22.07
CA TRP A 27 -18.13 6.87 -21.67
C TRP A 27 -17.85 8.12 -20.83
N HIS A 28 -16.65 8.25 -20.24
CA HIS A 28 -16.20 9.41 -19.47
C HIS A 28 -15.21 10.29 -20.25
N LEU A 29 -14.77 9.85 -21.43
CA LEU A 29 -13.76 10.56 -22.22
C LEU A 29 -14.36 11.83 -22.81
N ARG A 30 -13.81 12.99 -22.44
CA ARG A 30 -14.27 14.31 -22.93
C ARG A 30 -13.47 14.82 -24.15
N SER A 31 -12.20 14.45 -24.22
CA SER A 31 -11.28 14.72 -25.33
C SER A 31 -10.29 13.57 -25.41
N GLY A 32 -9.80 13.27 -26.62
CA GLY A 32 -8.74 12.28 -26.84
C GLY A 32 -7.43 12.62 -26.11
N ASP A 33 -7.21 13.90 -25.75
CA ASP A 33 -6.03 14.34 -25.00
C ASP A 33 -5.95 13.73 -23.58
N TYR A 34 -7.07 13.24 -23.06
CA TYR A 34 -7.19 12.65 -21.72
C TYR A 34 -7.43 11.14 -21.76
N ASP A 35 -7.15 10.48 -22.87
CA ASP A 35 -7.41 9.05 -23.04
C ASP A 35 -6.44 8.16 -22.25
N ASP A 36 -5.18 8.57 -22.13
CA ASP A 36 -4.15 7.80 -21.41
C ASP A 36 -4.40 7.79 -19.90
N ILE A 37 -4.70 6.61 -19.33
CA ILE A 37 -4.83 6.44 -17.87
C ILE A 37 -3.69 5.61 -17.25
N CYS A 38 -3.05 4.75 -18.05
CA CYS A 38 -2.02 3.83 -17.57
C CYS A 38 -0.62 4.46 -17.63
N PRO A 39 0.00 4.84 -16.49
CA PRO A 39 1.28 5.56 -16.51
C PRO A 39 2.44 4.67 -16.99
N THR A 40 2.36 3.37 -16.73
CA THR A 40 3.39 2.42 -17.14
C THR A 40 3.35 2.17 -18.64
N LEU A 41 2.16 2.02 -19.22
CA LEU A 41 2.03 1.99 -20.68
C LEU A 41 2.47 3.31 -21.30
N ALA A 42 2.08 4.45 -20.73
CA ALA A 42 2.45 5.77 -21.24
C ALA A 42 3.97 5.96 -21.31
N ARG A 43 4.72 5.38 -20.36
CA ARG A 43 6.19 5.42 -20.32
C ARG A 43 6.85 4.38 -21.24
N TYR A 44 6.48 3.11 -21.10
CA TYR A 44 7.21 2.00 -21.73
C TYR A 44 6.68 1.63 -23.11
N LYS A 45 5.44 2.00 -23.45
CA LYS A 45 4.81 1.81 -24.77
C LYS A 45 4.71 0.35 -25.25
N PHE A 46 4.89 -0.63 -24.37
CA PHE A 46 4.65 -2.05 -24.65
C PHE A 46 3.49 -2.59 -23.82
N ASP A 47 2.69 -3.47 -24.42
CA ASP A 47 1.52 -4.09 -23.80
C ASP A 47 1.83 -4.90 -22.54
N CYS A 48 3.04 -5.47 -22.46
CA CYS A 48 3.50 -6.17 -21.26
C CYS A 48 3.54 -5.26 -20.02
N TYR A 49 3.69 -3.93 -20.20
CA TYR A 49 3.62 -2.97 -19.09
C TYR A 49 2.21 -2.49 -18.78
N ALA A 50 1.20 -2.79 -19.60
CA ALA A 50 -0.19 -2.52 -19.27
C ALA A 50 -0.80 -3.64 -18.41
N ALA A 51 -1.96 -3.38 -17.82
CA ALA A 51 -2.73 -4.41 -17.14
C ALA A 51 -3.07 -5.57 -18.08
N GLN A 52 -3.37 -5.32 -19.36
CA GLN A 52 -3.61 -6.40 -20.33
C GLN A 52 -2.47 -7.43 -20.36
N GLY A 53 -1.22 -6.99 -20.52
CA GLY A 53 -0.09 -7.91 -20.55
C GLY A 53 0.24 -8.50 -19.18
N LYS A 54 0.19 -7.70 -18.10
CA LYS A 54 0.48 -8.17 -16.73
C LYS A 54 -0.56 -9.18 -16.24
N TYR A 55 -1.84 -8.80 -16.27
CA TYR A 55 -2.96 -9.56 -15.74
C TYR A 55 -3.49 -10.61 -16.73
N GLY A 56 -3.55 -10.31 -18.02
CA GLY A 56 -4.11 -11.22 -19.02
C GLY A 56 -3.14 -12.27 -19.54
N ASP A 57 -1.87 -11.90 -19.73
CA ASP A 57 -0.87 -12.76 -20.36
C ASP A 57 0.14 -13.32 -19.36
N ILE A 58 0.88 -12.46 -18.65
CA ILE A 58 1.93 -12.87 -17.71
C ILE A 58 1.33 -13.65 -16.54
N ALA A 59 0.26 -13.16 -15.91
CA ALA A 59 -0.39 -13.87 -14.81
C ALA A 59 -0.91 -15.25 -15.24
N ARG A 60 -1.46 -15.36 -16.46
CA ARG A 60 -1.93 -16.65 -17.00
C ARG A 60 -0.75 -17.59 -17.23
N ALA A 61 0.30 -17.12 -17.89
CA ALA A 61 1.46 -17.96 -18.19
C ALA A 61 2.16 -18.44 -16.90
N LEU A 62 2.25 -17.61 -15.86
CA LEU A 62 2.74 -17.99 -14.54
C LEU A 62 1.82 -19.02 -13.84
N LEU A 63 0.49 -18.91 -14.03
CA LEU A 63 -0.48 -19.85 -13.45
C LEU A 63 -0.45 -21.24 -14.09
N GLU A 64 -0.21 -21.30 -15.40
CA GLU A 64 -0.12 -22.57 -16.13
C GLU A 64 1.29 -23.16 -16.15
N GLY A 65 2.29 -22.46 -15.59
CA GLY A 65 3.69 -22.89 -15.61
C GLY A 65 4.34 -22.79 -17.00
N GLU A 66 3.77 -21.98 -17.89
CA GLU A 66 4.31 -21.70 -19.23
C GLU A 66 5.44 -20.66 -19.21
N LEU A 67 5.56 -19.91 -18.11
CA LEU A 67 6.53 -18.85 -17.92
C LEU A 67 7.24 -19.01 -16.58
N GLU A 68 8.57 -18.94 -16.61
CA GLU A 68 9.41 -18.89 -15.41
C GLU A 68 9.71 -17.45 -15.00
N TRP A 69 10.04 -17.25 -13.73
CA TRP A 69 10.51 -15.95 -13.25
C TRP A 69 11.82 -15.57 -13.91
N SER A 70 11.92 -14.31 -14.32
CA SER A 70 13.15 -13.69 -14.77
C SER A 70 13.19 -12.25 -14.29
N ASP A 71 14.39 -11.66 -14.27
CA ASP A 71 14.59 -10.25 -13.90
C ASP A 71 13.68 -9.33 -14.72
N LYS A 72 13.44 -9.65 -15.99
CA LYS A 72 12.58 -8.84 -16.85
C LYS A 72 11.10 -8.94 -16.47
N ILE A 73 10.61 -10.13 -16.12
CA ILE A 73 9.22 -10.31 -15.66
C ILE A 73 9.02 -9.60 -14.32
N LEU A 74 9.97 -9.69 -13.41
CA LEU A 74 9.94 -8.95 -12.15
C LEU A 74 9.93 -7.45 -12.42
N GLU A 75 10.85 -6.92 -13.23
CA GLU A 75 10.85 -5.50 -13.62
C GLU A 75 9.47 -5.05 -14.11
N ILE A 76 8.87 -5.76 -15.06
CA ILE A 76 7.56 -5.43 -15.63
C ILE A 76 6.47 -5.36 -14.56
N ILE A 77 6.39 -6.38 -13.69
CA ILE A 77 5.38 -6.45 -12.61
C ILE A 77 5.58 -5.34 -11.58
N TYR A 78 6.83 -5.04 -11.21
CA TYR A 78 7.16 -4.04 -10.20
C TYR A 78 7.08 -2.60 -10.69
N GLN A 79 7.10 -2.35 -12.01
CA GLN A 79 6.80 -1.01 -12.55
C GLN A 79 5.34 -0.60 -12.33
N ASP A 80 4.43 -1.53 -12.06
CA ASP A 80 3.05 -1.17 -11.77
C ASP A 80 2.91 -0.39 -10.45
N PRO A 81 2.33 0.83 -10.44
CA PRO A 81 2.14 1.56 -9.19
C PRO A 81 1.00 0.96 -8.33
N ILE A 82 0.24 -0.02 -8.84
CA ILE A 82 -0.99 -0.53 -8.23
C ILE A 82 -1.96 0.63 -7.95
N CYS A 83 -2.11 1.53 -8.92
CA CYS A 83 -2.97 2.72 -8.79
C CYS A 83 -4.47 2.39 -8.91
N GLY A 84 -4.83 1.21 -9.42
CA GLY A 84 -6.21 0.75 -9.52
C GLY A 84 -7.02 1.28 -10.71
N ALA A 85 -6.44 2.10 -11.59
CA ALA A 85 -7.12 2.61 -12.78
C ALA A 85 -7.67 1.48 -13.68
N CYS A 86 -6.85 0.45 -13.91
CA CYS A 86 -7.24 -0.74 -14.65
C CYS A 86 -8.35 -1.54 -13.96
N SER A 87 -8.32 -1.67 -12.63
CA SER A 87 -9.37 -2.32 -11.84
C SER A 87 -10.70 -1.58 -11.90
N TYR A 88 -10.69 -0.25 -11.92
CA TYR A 88 -11.90 0.53 -12.12
C TYR A 88 -12.54 0.25 -13.49
N THR A 89 -11.75 0.26 -14.56
CA THR A 89 -12.25 0.00 -15.91
C THR A 89 -12.69 -1.46 -16.08
N CYS A 90 -11.85 -2.44 -15.75
CA CYS A 90 -12.19 -3.86 -15.89
C CYS A 90 -13.30 -4.30 -14.94
N GLY A 91 -13.38 -3.71 -13.75
CA GLY A 91 -14.41 -3.98 -12.76
C GLY A 91 -15.82 -3.67 -13.28
N ARG A 92 -15.96 -2.65 -14.14
CA ARG A 92 -17.24 -2.33 -14.79
C ARG A 92 -17.65 -3.25 -15.91
N ILE A 93 -16.68 -3.89 -16.57
CA ILE A 93 -16.94 -4.73 -17.74
C ILE A 93 -17.28 -6.15 -17.31
N PHE A 94 -16.50 -6.72 -16.39
CA PHE A 94 -16.65 -8.12 -15.98
C PHE A 94 -16.16 -8.38 -14.54
N GLU A 95 -16.16 -7.37 -13.66
CA GLU A 95 -15.66 -7.48 -12.28
C GLU A 95 -14.17 -7.86 -12.18
N GLY A 96 -13.40 -7.59 -13.23
CA GLY A 96 -11.95 -7.83 -13.25
C GLY A 96 -11.20 -6.89 -12.29
N GLN A 97 -10.26 -7.45 -11.51
CA GLN A 97 -9.41 -6.71 -10.58
C GLN A 97 -7.91 -6.86 -10.92
N PRO A 98 -7.41 -6.27 -12.03
CA PRO A 98 -6.01 -6.45 -12.43
C PRO A 98 -5.00 -5.98 -11.38
N ALA A 99 -5.29 -4.93 -10.61
CA ALA A 99 -4.39 -4.46 -9.55
C ALA A 99 -4.17 -5.51 -8.45
N ASP A 100 -5.24 -6.22 -8.06
CA ASP A 100 -5.18 -7.26 -7.03
C ASP A 100 -4.43 -8.50 -7.52
N VAL A 101 -4.62 -8.86 -8.80
CA VAL A 101 -3.85 -9.93 -9.44
C VAL A 101 -2.37 -9.59 -9.53
N ILE A 102 -2.03 -8.34 -9.87
CA ILE A 102 -0.64 -7.88 -9.90
C ILE A 102 -0.03 -7.95 -8.50
N GLN A 103 -0.78 -7.60 -7.46
CA GLN A 103 -0.35 -7.77 -6.08
C GLN A 103 -0.16 -9.24 -5.70
N ALA A 104 -1.05 -10.13 -6.14
CA ALA A 104 -0.92 -11.57 -5.93
C ALA A 104 0.32 -12.14 -6.66
N MET A 105 0.63 -11.67 -7.88
CA MET A 105 1.86 -12.05 -8.60
C MET A 105 3.12 -11.65 -7.82
N ARG A 106 3.18 -10.43 -7.26
CA ARG A 106 4.32 -10.01 -6.42
C ARG A 106 4.51 -10.91 -5.22
N ALA A 107 3.41 -11.31 -4.57
CA ALA A 107 3.47 -12.19 -3.43
C ALA A 107 3.84 -13.64 -3.79
N LYS A 108 3.39 -14.14 -4.95
CA LYS A 108 3.85 -15.43 -5.48
C LYS A 108 5.35 -15.39 -5.74
N ALA A 109 5.86 -14.33 -6.37
CA ALA A 109 7.27 -14.15 -6.65
C ALA A 109 8.12 -14.24 -5.36
N ILE A 110 7.76 -13.49 -4.31
CA ILE A 110 8.50 -13.52 -3.03
C ILE A 110 8.47 -14.92 -2.38
N ARG A 111 7.31 -15.59 -2.39
CA ARG A 111 7.16 -16.94 -1.83
C ARG A 111 8.01 -17.97 -2.58
N GLU A 112 8.16 -17.81 -3.88
CA GLU A 112 8.99 -18.65 -4.75
C GLU A 112 10.46 -18.22 -4.76
N GLY A 113 10.88 -17.42 -3.77
CA GLY A 113 12.28 -17.04 -3.54
C GLY A 113 12.79 -15.91 -4.43
N GLN A 114 11.92 -15.28 -5.23
CA GLN A 114 12.31 -14.15 -6.07
C GLN A 114 12.47 -12.88 -5.24
N THR A 115 13.50 -12.09 -5.59
CA THR A 115 13.74 -10.82 -4.93
C THR A 115 13.16 -9.68 -5.75
N PRO A 116 12.36 -8.77 -5.16
CA PRO A 116 11.90 -7.59 -5.89
C PRO A 116 13.09 -6.74 -6.37
N PRO A 117 12.98 -6.09 -7.54
CA PRO A 117 14.12 -5.38 -8.16
C PRO A 117 14.56 -4.13 -7.37
N ALA A 118 15.57 -3.41 -7.83
CA ALA A 118 15.91 -2.07 -7.33
C ALA A 118 16.24 -1.93 -5.81
N GLY A 119 16.83 -2.94 -5.18
CA GLY A 119 17.28 -2.87 -3.77
C GLY A 119 16.14 -3.00 -2.75
N PHE A 120 15.01 -3.58 -3.16
CA PHE A 120 13.86 -3.77 -2.28
C PHE A 120 14.10 -4.82 -1.19
N LYS A 121 15.10 -5.71 -1.34
CA LYS A 121 15.47 -6.64 -0.28
C LYS A 121 15.95 -5.90 0.96
N GLU A 122 16.92 -5.00 0.77
CA GLU A 122 17.49 -4.18 1.83
C GLU A 122 16.44 -3.22 2.41
N PHE A 123 15.48 -2.80 1.59
CA PHE A 123 14.33 -2.03 2.04
C PHE A 123 13.43 -2.84 2.99
N LEU A 124 13.04 -4.06 2.62
CA LEU A 124 12.18 -4.92 3.44
C LEU A 124 12.88 -5.33 4.74
N GLU A 125 14.16 -5.67 4.69
CA GLU A 125 14.99 -5.98 5.85
C GLU A 125 15.09 -4.77 6.80
N GLY A 126 15.41 -3.59 6.26
CA GLY A 126 15.41 -2.35 7.06
C GLY A 126 14.05 -2.02 7.64
N GLN A 127 12.96 -2.32 6.93
CA GLN A 127 11.63 -2.14 7.48
C GLN A 127 11.36 -3.08 8.67
N LYS A 128 11.86 -4.33 8.65
CA LYS A 128 11.78 -5.27 9.80
C LYS A 128 12.58 -4.74 10.99
N GLU A 129 13.81 -4.30 10.76
CA GLU A 129 14.74 -3.86 11.80
C GLU A 129 14.28 -2.57 12.48
N TYR A 130 13.95 -1.54 11.70
CA TYR A 130 13.60 -0.21 12.23
C TYR A 130 12.10 -0.06 12.50
N LEU A 131 11.29 -1.07 12.17
CA LEU A 131 9.82 -1.02 12.22
C LEU A 131 9.23 0.13 11.38
N ASN A 132 9.99 0.60 10.38
CA ASN A 132 9.61 1.66 9.45
C ASN A 132 10.47 1.66 8.16
N PRO A 133 9.94 2.16 7.04
CA PRO A 133 10.63 2.11 5.75
C PRO A 133 11.76 3.14 5.59
N PHE A 134 11.93 4.08 6.52
CA PHE A 134 12.88 5.20 6.41
C PHE A 134 14.20 4.99 7.16
N ARG A 135 14.34 3.87 7.88
CA ARG A 135 15.49 3.57 8.77
C ARG A 135 15.76 4.66 9.81
N LYS A 136 14.71 5.37 10.24
CA LYS A 136 14.80 6.41 11.29
C LYS A 136 14.54 5.81 12.67
N LYS A 137 15.13 6.43 13.69
CA LYS A 137 15.02 5.97 15.09
C LYS A 137 13.65 6.30 15.67
N ASP A 138 13.29 5.57 16.73
CA ASP A 138 11.98 5.65 17.34
C ASP A 138 11.74 6.94 18.13
N ALA A 139 12.79 7.49 18.72
CA ALA A 139 12.74 8.78 19.42
C ALA A 139 12.33 9.96 18.51
N GLU A 140 12.49 9.82 17.18
CA GLU A 140 12.08 10.86 16.23
C GLU A 140 10.56 10.89 15.99
N ARG A 141 9.83 9.84 16.39
CA ARG A 141 8.38 9.68 16.14
C ARG A 141 7.52 10.76 16.79
N ILE A 142 7.99 11.41 17.86
CA ILE A 142 7.23 12.46 18.56
C ILE A 142 7.59 13.88 18.11
N ASN A 143 8.52 14.04 17.16
CA ASN A 143 9.01 15.37 16.76
C ASN A 143 7.90 16.26 16.20
N TRP A 144 6.95 15.70 15.46
CA TRP A 144 5.83 16.44 14.87
C TRP A 144 4.97 17.17 15.91
N ILE A 145 4.92 16.69 17.16
CA ILE A 145 4.15 17.31 18.26
C ILE A 145 4.75 18.67 18.63
N LYS A 146 6.07 18.86 18.46
CA LYS A 146 6.77 20.12 18.78
C LYS A 146 6.28 21.30 17.93
N GLY A 147 5.70 21.04 16.77
CA GLY A 147 5.11 22.06 15.91
C GLY A 147 3.69 22.48 16.31
N LEU A 148 3.06 21.82 17.29
CA LEU A 148 1.72 22.17 17.76
C LEU A 148 1.74 23.28 18.82
N PRO A 149 0.72 24.14 18.88
CA PRO A 149 0.52 25.04 19.99
C PRO A 149 0.47 24.28 21.32
N THR A 150 1.14 24.78 22.37
CA THR A 150 1.25 24.08 23.66
C THR A 150 -0.10 23.72 24.29
N ALA A 151 -1.13 24.56 24.11
CA ALA A 151 -2.48 24.26 24.57
C ALA A 151 -3.02 22.98 23.90
N LEU A 152 -2.88 22.88 22.58
CA LEU A 152 -3.37 21.75 21.79
C LEU A 152 -2.54 20.48 22.04
N ALA A 153 -1.22 20.62 22.18
CA ALA A 153 -0.35 19.49 22.52
C ALA A 153 -0.69 18.86 23.89
N ARG A 154 -1.22 19.64 24.85
CA ARG A 154 -1.66 19.14 26.17
C ARG A 154 -2.98 18.38 26.11
N GLU A 155 -3.79 18.60 25.08
CA GLU A 155 -5.05 17.90 24.86
C GLU A 155 -4.84 16.53 24.22
N ILE A 156 -3.67 16.27 23.64
CA ILE A 156 -3.32 14.95 23.11
C ILE A 156 -3.04 14.01 24.28
N GLY A 157 -3.87 12.98 24.42
CA GLY A 157 -3.60 11.88 25.33
C GLY A 157 -2.43 11.01 24.86
N ALA A 158 -1.59 10.55 25.78
CA ALA A 158 -0.89 9.29 25.52
C ALA A 158 -1.95 8.19 25.50
N SER A 159 -1.92 7.27 24.54
CA SER A 159 -2.74 6.06 24.62
C SER A 159 -1.93 5.00 25.38
N GLY A 160 -2.47 4.41 26.46
CA GLY A 160 -1.81 3.33 27.21
C GLY A 160 -2.43 3.07 28.60
N ASN A 161 -1.92 2.06 29.32
CA ASN A 161 -2.43 1.66 30.63
C ASN A 161 -2.50 2.84 31.62
N GLY A 162 -3.71 3.37 31.85
CA GLY A 162 -4.00 4.48 32.76
C GLY A 162 -4.54 5.76 32.12
N THR A 163 -4.75 5.83 30.79
CA THR A 163 -5.20 7.06 30.11
C THR A 163 -6.67 7.04 29.68
N LYS A 164 -7.27 8.24 29.60
CA LYS A 164 -8.72 8.53 29.49
C LYS A 164 -9.32 8.49 28.08
N THR A 165 -8.55 8.18 27.04
CA THR A 165 -8.96 8.44 25.65
C THR A 165 -9.50 7.18 24.98
N LYS A 166 -10.77 7.21 24.53
CA LYS A 166 -11.38 6.11 23.78
C LYS A 166 -10.92 6.00 22.33
N ASN A 167 -10.50 7.13 21.73
CA ASN A 167 -10.12 7.18 20.32
C ASN A 167 -8.60 7.27 20.15
N LEU A 168 -8.05 6.50 19.21
CA LEU A 168 -6.66 6.58 18.81
C LEU A 168 -6.53 7.21 17.42
N LEU A 169 -5.71 8.25 17.31
CA LEU A 169 -5.17 8.69 16.02
C LEU A 169 -3.89 7.90 15.73
N TYR A 170 -4.00 6.90 14.86
CA TYR A 170 -2.84 6.22 14.30
C TYR A 170 -2.26 7.07 13.15
N VAL A 171 -1.15 7.76 13.42
CA VAL A 171 -0.62 8.83 12.55
C VAL A 171 -0.01 8.28 11.26
N GLY A 172 0.56 7.09 11.33
CA GLY A 172 1.29 6.43 10.27
C GLY A 172 2.78 6.77 10.25
N CYS A 173 3.61 5.82 9.79
CA CYS A 173 5.06 5.99 9.83
C CYS A 173 5.61 7.12 8.95
N PHE A 174 4.84 7.61 7.97
CA PHE A 174 5.30 8.66 7.05
C PHE A 174 5.27 10.06 7.71
N PRO A 175 4.13 10.58 8.23
CA PRO A 175 4.14 11.87 8.92
C PRO A 175 5.04 11.93 10.15
N LEU A 176 5.23 10.79 10.84
CA LEU A 176 6.10 10.72 12.01
C LEU A 176 7.60 10.86 11.69
N ARG A 177 7.99 10.78 10.42
CA ARG A 177 9.39 10.66 10.01
C ARG A 177 9.78 11.59 8.87
N GLU A 178 8.83 12.05 8.08
CA GLU A 178 9.08 12.95 6.97
C GLU A 178 8.66 14.38 7.34
N PRO A 179 9.62 15.33 7.50
CA PRO A 179 9.31 16.71 7.89
C PRO A 179 8.28 17.39 7.00
N SER A 180 8.30 17.10 5.70
CA SER A 180 7.31 17.66 4.75
C SER A 180 5.89 17.17 4.99
N ALA A 181 5.71 16.05 5.71
CA ALA A 181 4.42 15.45 6.03
C ALA A 181 3.96 15.68 7.48
N GLU A 182 4.79 16.25 8.36
CA GLU A 182 4.43 16.51 9.77
C GLU A 182 3.16 17.34 9.90
N LYS A 183 3.00 18.34 9.02
CA LYS A 183 1.83 19.21 9.00
C LYS A 183 0.52 18.43 8.80
N MET A 184 0.54 17.34 8.06
CA MET A 184 -0.64 16.48 7.87
C MET A 184 -1.11 15.86 9.20
N ALA A 185 -0.17 15.38 10.02
CA ALA A 185 -0.50 14.85 11.35
C ALA A 185 -1.00 15.96 12.30
N GLN A 186 -0.37 17.14 12.25
CA GLN A 186 -0.75 18.30 13.04
C GLN A 186 -2.16 18.80 12.70
N ASP A 187 -2.48 18.91 11.42
CA ASP A 187 -3.79 19.36 10.95
C ASP A 187 -4.87 18.33 11.29
N ALA A 188 -4.58 17.04 11.16
CA ALA A 188 -5.50 15.96 11.53
C ALA A 188 -5.85 15.99 13.03
N VAL A 189 -4.84 16.00 13.91
CA VAL A 189 -5.08 16.02 15.36
C VAL A 189 -5.76 17.32 15.81
N THR A 190 -5.37 18.46 15.21
CA THR A 190 -5.98 19.76 15.50
C THR A 190 -7.45 19.77 15.14
N THR A 191 -7.81 19.19 13.99
CA THR A 191 -9.20 19.11 13.54
C THR A 191 -10.04 18.26 14.49
N LEU A 192 -9.53 17.11 14.91
CA LEU A 192 -10.23 16.22 15.84
C LEU A 192 -10.45 16.87 17.22
N ILE A 193 -9.43 17.50 17.77
CA ILE A 193 -9.51 18.23 19.05
C ILE A 193 -10.55 19.36 18.95
N LYS A 194 -10.49 20.18 17.90
CA LYS A 194 -11.47 21.27 17.68
C LYS A 194 -12.90 20.76 17.46
N ALA A 195 -13.06 19.53 16.98
CA ALA A 195 -14.36 18.87 16.87
C ALA A 195 -14.85 18.28 18.20
N GLY A 196 -14.10 18.43 19.30
CA GLY A 196 -14.44 17.89 20.61
C GLY A 196 -14.21 16.38 20.76
N VAL A 197 -13.41 15.79 19.86
CA VAL A 197 -13.02 14.38 19.94
C VAL A 197 -11.84 14.25 20.90
N ASP A 198 -12.00 13.42 21.93
CA ASP A 198 -10.89 13.02 22.79
C ASP A 198 -9.97 12.05 22.01
N VAL A 199 -8.72 12.45 21.77
CA VAL A 199 -7.78 11.75 20.91
C VAL A 199 -6.49 11.43 21.66
N GLY A 200 -6.15 10.15 21.66
CA GLY A 200 -4.83 9.68 22.04
C GLY A 200 -3.94 9.40 20.82
N VAL A 201 -2.63 9.41 21.04
CA VAL A 201 -1.63 8.91 20.07
C VAL A 201 -0.70 7.89 20.74
N LEU A 202 -0.06 7.04 19.93
CA LEU A 202 0.90 6.03 20.42
C LEU A 202 2.28 6.58 20.75
N GLY A 203 2.59 7.81 20.32
CA GLY A 203 3.90 8.42 20.50
C GLY A 203 5.04 7.56 19.95
N GLU A 204 6.08 7.34 20.75
CA GLU A 204 7.24 6.54 20.35
C GLU A 204 6.92 5.06 20.09
N ASN A 205 5.78 4.56 20.56
CA ASN A 205 5.38 3.17 20.33
C ASN A 205 4.78 2.94 18.95
N GLU A 206 4.47 3.99 18.17
CA GLU A 206 3.81 3.82 16.88
C GLU A 206 4.74 3.20 15.82
N ARG A 207 4.38 2.01 15.34
CA ARG A 207 5.15 1.24 14.33
C ARG A 207 4.53 1.41 12.95
N CYS A 208 5.21 0.98 11.89
CA CYS A 208 4.63 0.92 10.55
C CYS A 208 3.42 -0.03 10.48
N CYS A 209 2.46 0.28 9.61
CA CYS A 209 1.30 -0.56 9.33
C CYS A 209 1.61 -1.74 8.41
N GLY A 210 2.84 -1.83 7.89
CA GLY A 210 3.27 -2.87 6.96
C GLY A 210 2.81 -2.67 5.51
N ASN A 211 2.09 -1.59 5.17
CA ASN A 211 1.66 -1.34 3.79
C ASN A 211 2.79 -1.41 2.75
N PRO A 212 4.01 -0.89 2.99
CA PRO A 212 5.11 -1.06 2.04
C PRO A 212 5.45 -2.53 1.75
N SER A 213 5.51 -3.39 2.79
CA SER A 213 5.73 -4.83 2.64
C SER A 213 4.62 -5.48 1.81
N LEU A 214 3.37 -5.11 2.10
CA LEU A 214 2.20 -5.57 1.37
C LEU A 214 2.22 -5.17 -0.12
N ARG A 215 2.68 -3.95 -0.43
CA ARG A 215 2.80 -3.46 -1.82
C ARG A 215 3.96 -4.10 -2.58
N MET A 216 5.00 -4.52 -1.86
CA MET A 216 6.09 -5.31 -2.41
C MET A 216 5.76 -6.80 -2.53
N GLY A 217 4.70 -7.28 -1.87
CA GLY A 217 4.27 -8.68 -1.92
C GLY A 217 4.71 -9.53 -0.72
N ASP A 218 5.44 -8.97 0.26
CA ASP A 218 5.81 -9.69 1.49
C ASP A 218 4.58 -9.72 2.43
N LYS A 219 3.67 -10.67 2.13
CA LYS A 219 2.42 -10.90 2.88
C LYS A 219 2.69 -11.26 4.34
N ASP A 220 3.76 -12.01 4.60
CA ASP A 220 4.08 -12.51 5.93
C ASP A 220 4.56 -11.36 6.83
N GLN A 221 5.47 -10.52 6.32
CA GLN A 221 5.90 -9.32 7.02
C GLN A 221 4.73 -8.36 7.28
N PHE A 222 3.86 -8.14 6.28
CA PHE A 222 2.64 -7.34 6.49
C PHE A 222 1.77 -7.92 7.60
N THR A 223 1.54 -9.23 7.58
CA THR A 223 0.71 -9.92 8.57
C THR A 223 1.32 -9.83 9.97
N ALA A 224 2.65 -9.90 10.09
CA ALA A 224 3.35 -9.70 11.35
C ALA A 224 3.12 -8.28 11.90
N PHE A 225 3.32 -7.23 11.08
CA PHE A 225 3.02 -5.85 11.48
C PHE A 225 1.57 -5.66 11.90
N ALA A 226 0.63 -6.22 11.13
CA ALA A 226 -0.80 -6.11 11.44
C ALA A 226 -1.12 -6.78 12.78
N LYS A 227 -0.61 -7.99 13.03
CA LYS A 227 -0.81 -8.71 14.30
C LYS A 227 -0.24 -7.95 15.49
N ASP A 228 0.98 -7.41 15.37
CA ASP A 228 1.61 -6.62 16.42
C ASP A 228 0.82 -5.34 16.74
N ASN A 229 0.38 -4.62 15.71
CA ASN A 229 -0.42 -3.41 15.88
C ASN A 229 -1.78 -3.72 16.51
N ILE A 230 -2.49 -4.76 16.04
CA ILE A 230 -3.78 -5.20 16.61
C ILE A 230 -3.61 -5.59 18.07
N LYS A 231 -2.56 -6.36 18.39
CA LYS A 231 -2.26 -6.74 19.77
C LYS A 231 -2.06 -5.50 20.65
N MET A 232 -1.27 -4.54 20.19
CA MET A 232 -1.05 -3.28 20.90
C MET A 232 -2.35 -2.51 21.12
N PHE A 233 -3.20 -2.37 20.09
CA PHE A 233 -4.49 -1.69 20.23
C PHE A 233 -5.40 -2.38 21.25
N ASN A 234 -5.49 -3.71 21.20
CA ASN A 234 -6.27 -4.50 22.13
C ASN A 234 -5.76 -4.40 23.57
N ASP A 235 -4.43 -4.48 23.77
CA ASP A 235 -3.80 -4.35 25.09
C ASP A 235 -4.04 -2.96 25.71
N MET A 236 -4.36 -1.96 24.88
CA MET A 236 -4.62 -0.58 25.29
C MET A 236 -6.11 -0.26 25.46
N GLY A 237 -7.01 -1.19 25.12
CA GLY A 237 -8.47 -1.00 25.26
C GLY A 237 -9.04 0.06 24.32
N ILE A 238 -8.44 0.25 23.14
CA ILE A 238 -8.97 1.13 22.09
C ILE A 238 -10.19 0.45 21.44
N GLU A 239 -11.30 1.18 21.28
CA GLU A 239 -12.54 0.71 20.62
C GLU A 239 -12.48 0.85 19.09
#